data_AF-A0A6C0B367-F1
#
_entry.id   AF-A0A6C0B367-F1
#
_cell.length_a   1.000
_cell.length_b   1.000
_cell.length_c   1.000
_cell.angle_alpha   90.00
_cell.angle_beta   90.00
_cell.angle_gamma   90.00
#
_symmetry.space_group_name_H-M   'P 1'
#
loop_
_entity.id
_entity.type
_entity.pdbx_description
1 polymer ?
#
loop_
_entity_poly.entity_id
_entity_poly.type
_entity_poly.pdbx_seq_one_letter_code
_entity_poly.pdbx_strand_id
1 'polypeptide(L)'
;MEKEFIKSTISTNLFIIQDVAGDNACFYRAIANYIYFAQSNNTNDLDLIKSFENWGDKNTLENIIPENVYQDELAEYLQRIILEYIKNNPDKTLPFMGNMTIKDAIPFIHNITYKEYLEYYSLCAFKEYNLGENFVIDRWGSSLEVFIVSEIIKCPIIVFNTQTWSKRYKKIINGKIIKNKPEKNVRLKPSVVVGKKYIGKRLPIYLIWREYHGNGHYMTLYPKNNTDILSAII
;
A
#
# COMPACT_ATOMS: atom_id res chain seq x y z
N MET A 1 15.80 -19.39 -17.02
CA MET A 1 15.32 -19.25 -15.63
C MET A 1 15.96 -18.10 -14.85
N GLU A 2 17.23 -18.13 -14.40
CA GLU A 2 17.80 -16.99 -13.63
C GLU A 2 17.77 -15.66 -14.41
N LYS A 3 18.15 -15.70 -15.69
CA LYS A 3 18.08 -14.53 -16.59
C LYS A 3 16.64 -14.02 -16.77
N GLU A 4 15.64 -14.91 -16.82
CA GLU A 4 14.22 -14.54 -16.94
C GLU A 4 13.69 -13.96 -15.62
N PHE A 5 14.11 -14.51 -14.49
CA PHE A 5 13.84 -13.93 -13.18
C PHE A 5 14.37 -12.49 -13.10
N ILE A 6 15.63 -12.26 -13.50
CA ILE A 6 16.23 -10.92 -13.51
C ILE A 6 15.45 -9.97 -14.43
N LYS A 7 15.05 -10.43 -15.63
CA LYS A 7 14.27 -9.61 -16.58
C LYS A 7 12.88 -9.26 -16.09
N SER A 8 12.27 -10.14 -15.29
CA SER A 8 10.87 -9.99 -14.87
C SER A 8 10.72 -9.41 -13.45
N THR A 9 11.81 -8.95 -12.85
CA THR A 9 11.88 -8.35 -11.51
C THR A 9 12.78 -7.14 -11.46
N ILE A 10 12.57 -6.28 -10.47
CA ILE A 10 13.27 -5.01 -10.30
C ILE A 10 14.26 -5.10 -9.15
N SER A 11 15.39 -4.38 -9.27
CA SER A 11 16.39 -4.31 -8.22
C SER A 11 15.84 -3.56 -7.00
N THR A 12 15.98 -4.14 -5.81
CA THR A 12 15.67 -3.48 -4.53
C THR A 12 16.53 -2.24 -4.29
N ASN A 13 17.72 -2.16 -4.90
CA ASN A 13 18.64 -1.03 -4.74
C ASN A 13 18.08 0.31 -5.27
N LEU A 14 17.04 0.27 -6.10
CA LEU A 14 16.36 1.47 -6.60
C LEU A 14 15.46 2.13 -5.56
N PHE A 15 15.23 1.47 -4.42
CA PHE A 15 14.30 1.92 -3.40
C PHE A 15 14.95 2.02 -2.02
N ILE A 16 14.34 2.84 -1.17
CA ILE A 16 14.48 2.80 0.29
C ILE A 16 13.25 2.06 0.81
N ILE A 17 13.46 1.03 1.64
CA ILE A 17 12.39 0.24 2.23
C ILE A 17 12.13 0.77 3.64
N GLN A 18 10.86 0.98 3.98
CA GLN A 18 10.45 1.38 5.32
C GLN A 18 9.35 0.46 5.85
N ASP A 19 9.65 -0.24 6.94
CA ASP A 19 8.69 -1.04 7.68
C ASP A 19 7.72 -0.16 8.48
N VAL A 20 6.57 -0.75 8.81
CA VAL A 20 5.53 -0.16 9.66
C VAL A 20 5.13 -1.20 10.70
N ALA A 21 4.44 -0.78 11.76
CA ALA A 21 3.97 -1.72 12.79
C ALA A 21 2.99 -2.76 12.21
N GLY A 22 3.14 -4.01 12.66
CA GLY A 22 2.39 -5.18 12.19
C GLY A 22 1.17 -5.51 13.05
N ASP A 23 0.25 -4.57 13.19
CA ASP A 23 -0.96 -4.63 14.02
C ASP A 23 -2.25 -4.52 13.19
N ASN A 24 -2.26 -5.17 12.03
CA ASN A 24 -3.39 -5.19 11.09
C ASN A 24 -3.66 -3.86 10.36
N ALA A 25 -2.97 -2.75 10.69
CA ALA A 25 -3.08 -1.46 10.01
C ALA A 25 -1.94 -1.15 9.02
N CYS A 26 -1.06 -2.13 8.76
CA CYS A 26 0.18 -1.93 7.99
C CYS A 26 -0.04 -1.34 6.60
N PHE A 27 -1.14 -1.69 5.91
CA PHE A 27 -1.49 -1.10 4.62
C PHE A 27 -1.71 0.41 4.73
N TYR A 28 -2.59 0.85 5.64
CA TYR A 28 -2.94 2.25 5.78
C TYR A 28 -1.76 3.09 6.21
N ARG A 29 -0.92 2.57 7.12
CA ARG A 29 0.31 3.23 7.55
C ARG A 29 1.35 3.32 6.44
N ALA A 30 1.48 2.29 5.61
CA ALA A 30 2.39 2.33 4.47
C ALA A 30 1.94 3.36 3.42
N ILE A 31 0.64 3.52 3.20
CA ILE A 31 0.11 4.61 2.36
C ILE A 31 0.30 5.98 3.03
N ALA A 32 0.00 6.12 4.33
CA ALA A 32 0.21 7.34 5.11
C ALA A 32 1.64 7.85 5.02
N ASN A 33 2.60 6.95 5.18
CA ASN A 33 4.04 7.20 4.97
C ASN A 33 4.37 7.78 3.60
N TYR A 34 3.67 7.33 2.55
CA TYR A 34 3.87 7.82 1.20
C TYR A 34 3.20 9.19 0.98
N ILE A 35 2.02 9.40 1.56
CA ILE A 35 1.35 10.70 1.53
C ILE A 35 2.20 11.76 2.20
N TYR A 36 2.76 11.46 3.37
CA TYR A 36 3.67 12.35 4.08
C TYR A 36 4.91 12.69 3.24
N PHE A 37 5.49 11.70 2.57
CA PHE A 37 6.61 11.90 1.64
C PHE A 37 6.27 12.83 0.45
N ALA A 38 5.03 12.78 -0.02
CA ALA A 38 4.56 13.51 -1.19
C ALA A 38 3.93 14.88 -0.85
N GLN A 39 4.19 15.43 0.34
CA GLN A 39 3.71 16.76 0.73
C GLN A 39 4.58 17.89 0.13
N SER A 40 4.04 19.10 0.11
CA SER A 40 4.82 20.29 -0.21
C SER A 40 5.52 20.78 1.06
N ASN A 41 6.79 21.21 0.95
CA ASN A 41 7.59 21.74 2.07
C ASN A 41 6.98 23.01 2.75
N ASN A 42 5.90 23.58 2.22
CA ASN A 42 5.39 24.90 2.62
C ASN A 42 4.23 24.88 3.63
N THR A 43 3.87 23.74 4.21
CA THR A 43 2.73 23.66 5.13
C THR A 43 3.20 23.45 6.57
N ASN A 44 3.20 24.53 7.36
CA ASN A 44 3.35 24.49 8.82
C ASN A 44 2.14 23.84 9.53
N ASP A 45 1.03 23.68 8.81
CA ASP A 45 -0.13 22.90 9.22
C ASP A 45 -0.13 21.60 8.44
N LEU A 46 -0.29 20.47 9.13
CA LEU A 46 -0.67 19.20 8.51
C LEU A 46 -2.09 19.31 7.98
N ASP A 47 -2.28 20.05 6.89
CA ASP A 47 -3.51 19.99 6.11
C ASP A 47 -3.45 18.70 5.28
N LEU A 48 -3.73 17.61 5.98
CA LEU A 48 -3.70 16.24 5.46
C LEU A 48 -4.57 16.10 4.22
N ILE A 49 -5.69 16.84 4.17
CA ILE A 49 -6.61 16.88 3.03
C ILE A 49 -5.93 17.49 1.81
N LYS A 50 -5.29 18.67 1.98
CA LYS A 50 -4.52 19.31 0.90
C LYS A 50 -3.35 18.46 0.43
N SER A 51 -2.76 17.65 1.29
CA SER A 51 -1.66 16.74 0.93
C SER A 51 -2.12 15.62 -0.02
N PHE A 52 -3.33 15.11 0.19
CA PHE A 52 -3.98 14.19 -0.75
C PHE A 52 -4.34 14.88 -2.09
N GLU A 53 -4.84 16.11 -2.03
CA GLU A 53 -5.28 16.86 -3.21
C GLU A 53 -4.10 17.37 -4.08
N ASN A 54 -2.99 17.75 -3.44
CA ASN A 54 -1.79 18.31 -4.04
C ASN A 54 -0.68 17.28 -4.33
N TRP A 55 -1.05 15.99 -4.42
CA TRP A 55 -0.12 14.89 -4.72
C TRP A 55 0.82 15.17 -5.90
N GLY A 56 2.11 15.41 -5.66
CA GLY A 56 3.09 15.60 -6.73
C GLY A 56 4.21 16.61 -6.48
N ASP A 57 4.05 17.50 -5.51
CA ASP A 57 5.12 18.38 -5.04
C ASP A 57 5.93 17.66 -3.95
N LYS A 58 7.27 17.71 -4.02
CA LYS A 58 8.15 16.80 -3.24
C LYS A 58 8.68 17.46 -1.96
N ASN A 59 8.75 16.69 -0.87
CA ASN A 59 9.79 16.87 0.16
C ASN A 59 11.09 16.11 -0.24
N THR A 60 12.22 16.50 0.32
CA THR A 60 13.47 15.73 0.24
C THR A 60 13.40 14.47 1.12
N LEU A 61 14.10 13.40 0.71
CA LEU A 61 14.09 12.12 1.45
C LEU A 61 14.64 12.19 2.89
N GLU A 62 15.29 13.30 3.22
CA GLU A 62 15.97 13.54 4.49
C GLU A 62 15.00 13.83 5.65
N ASN A 63 13.70 14.04 5.39
CA ASN A 63 12.68 14.37 6.40
C ASN A 63 11.58 13.30 6.60
N ILE A 64 11.72 12.08 6.08
CA ILE A 64 10.58 11.14 5.91
C ILE A 64 10.42 10.09 7.02
N ILE A 65 10.36 10.51 8.27
CA ILE A 65 9.75 9.65 9.28
C ILE A 65 8.68 10.50 9.96
N PRO A 66 7.40 10.39 9.56
CA PRO A 66 6.35 11.01 10.34
C PRO A 66 6.47 10.46 11.77
N GLU A 67 6.37 11.34 12.76
CA GLU A 67 6.19 10.90 14.13
C GLU A 67 5.00 9.91 14.17
N ASN A 68 5.10 8.85 14.96
CA ASN A 68 4.10 7.77 14.97
C ASN A 68 2.65 8.28 15.09
N VAL A 69 2.46 9.39 15.81
CA VAL A 69 1.16 10.07 15.99
C VAL A 69 0.55 10.48 14.64
N TYR A 70 1.33 11.12 13.75
CA TYR A 70 0.83 11.56 12.45
C TYR A 70 0.58 10.40 11.49
N GLN A 71 1.33 9.31 11.61
CA GLN A 71 1.12 8.11 10.82
C GLN A 71 -0.24 7.47 11.14
N ASP A 72 -0.61 7.41 12.43
CA ASP A 72 -1.89 6.84 12.86
C ASP A 72 -3.08 7.74 12.47
N GLU A 73 -2.98 9.05 12.65
CA GLU A 73 -4.03 10.00 12.23
C GLU A 73 -4.26 9.95 10.71
N LEU A 74 -3.19 9.88 9.91
CA LEU A 74 -3.29 9.70 8.46
C LEU A 74 -3.91 8.35 8.08
N ALA A 75 -3.54 7.28 8.76
CA ALA A 75 -4.07 5.94 8.51
C ALA A 75 -5.58 5.87 8.83
N GLU A 76 -6.03 6.56 9.88
CA GLU A 76 -7.45 6.69 10.24
C GLU A 76 -8.22 7.51 9.20
N TYR A 77 -7.69 8.67 8.82
CA TYR A 77 -8.29 9.50 7.77
C TYR A 77 -8.42 8.73 6.45
N LEU A 78 -7.38 7.98 6.07
CA LEU A 78 -7.38 7.13 4.87
C LEU A 78 -8.47 6.05 4.95
N GLN A 79 -8.63 5.39 6.09
CA GLN A 79 -9.69 4.40 6.29
C GLN A 79 -11.08 5.03 6.12
N ARG A 80 -11.29 6.22 6.67
CA ARG A 80 -12.55 6.96 6.53
C ARG A 80 -12.89 7.26 5.08
N ILE A 81 -11.94 7.79 4.30
CA ILE A 81 -12.21 8.12 2.89
C ILE A 81 -12.41 6.87 2.03
N ILE A 82 -11.73 5.76 2.34
CA ILE A 82 -11.96 4.47 1.69
C ILE A 82 -13.38 3.96 1.98
N LEU A 83 -13.79 3.99 3.26
CA LEU A 83 -15.10 3.55 3.70
C LEU A 83 -16.22 4.35 3.02
N GLU A 84 -16.10 5.69 3.00
CA GLU A 84 -17.06 6.56 2.31
C GLU A 84 -17.08 6.30 0.80
N TYR A 85 -15.93 6.04 0.17
CA TYR A 85 -15.89 5.68 -1.24
C TYR A 85 -16.64 4.37 -1.51
N ILE A 86 -16.39 3.33 -0.70
CA ILE A 86 -17.06 2.01 -0.82
C ILE A 86 -18.57 2.20 -0.68
N LYS A 87 -19.01 2.89 0.37
CA LYS A 87 -20.42 3.15 0.66
C LYS A 87 -21.13 3.85 -0.50
N ASN A 88 -20.47 4.81 -1.15
CA ASN A 88 -21.03 5.59 -2.25
C ASN A 88 -20.89 4.92 -3.63
N ASN A 89 -20.09 3.85 -3.75
CA ASN A 89 -19.80 3.21 -5.03
C ASN A 89 -19.87 1.66 -4.96
N PRO A 90 -20.91 1.05 -4.37
CA PRO A 90 -20.97 -0.40 -4.16
C PRO A 90 -20.89 -1.19 -5.48
N ASP A 91 -21.47 -0.65 -6.55
CA ASP A 91 -21.57 -1.32 -7.86
C ASP A 91 -20.38 -1.02 -8.78
N LYS A 92 -19.38 -0.28 -8.31
CA LYS A 92 -18.15 -0.03 -9.06
C LYS A 92 -17.42 -1.35 -9.29
N THR A 93 -17.01 -1.61 -10.53
CA THR A 93 -16.34 -2.85 -10.90
C THR A 93 -14.83 -2.80 -10.68
N LEU A 94 -14.25 -3.95 -10.35
CA LEU A 94 -12.82 -4.18 -10.11
C LEU A 94 -12.21 -4.94 -11.30
N PRO A 95 -11.48 -4.28 -12.21
CA PRO A 95 -10.97 -4.94 -13.42
C PRO A 95 -10.03 -6.12 -13.15
N PHE A 96 -9.29 -6.08 -12.04
CA PHE A 96 -8.34 -7.13 -11.66
C PHE A 96 -9.03 -8.37 -11.05
N MET A 97 -10.34 -8.32 -10.81
CA MET A 97 -11.15 -9.43 -10.28
C MET A 97 -12.27 -9.81 -11.24
N GLY A 98 -12.01 -9.81 -12.55
CA GLY A 98 -13.00 -10.20 -13.56
C GLY A 98 -14.22 -9.27 -13.58
N ASN A 99 -14.05 -8.00 -13.21
CA ASN A 99 -15.10 -6.98 -13.11
C ASN A 99 -16.16 -7.24 -12.03
N MET A 100 -15.83 -8.01 -10.99
CA MET A 100 -16.64 -8.10 -9.78
C MET A 100 -16.91 -6.70 -9.18
N THR A 101 -18.11 -6.47 -8.64
CA THR A 101 -18.44 -5.20 -7.97
C THR A 101 -17.70 -5.09 -6.63
N ILE A 102 -17.52 -3.87 -6.10
CA ILE A 102 -16.97 -3.66 -4.76
C ILE A 102 -17.78 -4.45 -3.72
N LYS A 103 -19.11 -4.38 -3.82
CA LYS A 103 -20.03 -5.06 -2.91
C LYS A 103 -19.83 -6.57 -2.88
N ASP A 104 -19.63 -7.19 -4.05
CA ASP A 104 -19.43 -8.64 -4.17
C ASP A 104 -18.00 -9.07 -3.84
N ALA A 105 -17.02 -8.18 -4.04
CA ALA A 105 -15.62 -8.45 -3.74
C ALA A 105 -15.30 -8.49 -2.25
N ILE A 106 -16.02 -7.72 -1.43
CA ILE A 106 -15.80 -7.68 0.02
C ILE A 106 -15.95 -9.07 0.67
N PRO A 107 -17.05 -9.82 0.47
CA PRO A 107 -17.16 -11.18 0.99
C PRO A 107 -16.08 -12.13 0.49
N PHE A 108 -15.66 -11.96 -0.76
CA PHE A 108 -14.63 -12.81 -1.35
C PHE A 108 -13.24 -12.56 -0.75
N ILE A 109 -12.89 -11.30 -0.50
CA ILE A 109 -11.56 -10.91 -0.04
C ILE A 109 -11.45 -10.99 1.49
N HIS A 110 -12.44 -10.46 2.19
CA HIS A 110 -12.40 -10.24 3.63
C HIS A 110 -13.16 -11.31 4.43
N ASN A 111 -13.87 -12.22 3.74
CA ASN A 111 -14.65 -13.28 4.36
C ASN A 111 -15.70 -12.75 5.37
N ILE A 112 -16.23 -11.55 5.11
CA ILE A 112 -17.31 -10.89 5.85
C ILE A 112 -18.29 -10.27 4.86
N THR A 113 -19.55 -10.12 5.25
CA THR A 113 -20.55 -9.47 4.39
C THR A 113 -20.20 -8.00 4.13
N TYR A 114 -20.74 -7.44 3.05
CA TYR A 114 -20.65 -6.01 2.76
C TYR A 114 -21.10 -5.13 3.94
N LYS A 115 -22.18 -5.54 4.61
CA LYS A 115 -22.72 -4.82 5.77
C LYS A 115 -21.75 -4.87 6.96
N GLU A 116 -21.25 -6.06 7.30
CA GLU A 116 -20.26 -6.24 8.36
C GLU A 116 -18.98 -5.46 8.09
N TYR A 117 -18.52 -5.43 6.84
CA TYR A 117 -17.36 -4.61 6.46
C TYR A 117 -17.60 -3.13 6.77
N LEU A 118 -18.74 -2.57 6.35
CA LEU A 118 -19.05 -1.16 6.62
C LEU A 118 -19.11 -0.86 8.12
N GLU A 119 -19.70 -1.77 8.90
CA GLU A 119 -19.79 -1.64 10.35
C GLU A 119 -18.39 -1.72 11.01
N TYR A 120 -17.62 -2.77 10.75
CA TYR A 120 -16.32 -2.99 11.39
C TYR A 120 -15.30 -1.92 11.01
N TYR A 121 -15.25 -1.52 9.74
CA TYR A 121 -14.29 -0.51 9.28
C TYR A 121 -14.69 0.90 9.75
N SER A 122 -15.98 1.15 10.02
CA SER A 122 -16.41 2.43 10.62
C SER A 122 -15.85 2.65 12.03
N LEU A 123 -15.77 1.60 12.85
CA LEU A 123 -15.20 1.66 14.20
C LEU A 123 -13.75 2.13 14.17
N CYS A 124 -13.00 1.67 13.16
CA CYS A 124 -11.61 2.03 12.95
C CYS A 124 -11.41 3.39 12.29
N ALA A 125 -12.38 3.86 11.51
CA ALA A 125 -12.32 5.12 10.78
C ALA A 125 -12.70 6.34 11.64
N PHE A 126 -13.51 6.16 12.69
CA PHE A 126 -14.10 7.27 13.45
C PHE A 126 -13.75 7.28 14.95
N LYS A 127 -12.96 6.31 15.45
CA LYS A 127 -12.60 6.17 16.88
C LYS A 127 -13.81 6.09 17.82
N GLU A 128 -14.99 5.79 17.28
CA GLU A 128 -16.16 5.52 18.10
C GLU A 128 -16.05 4.07 18.57
N TYR A 129 -16.14 3.87 19.88
CA TYR A 129 -16.19 2.61 20.64
C TYR A 129 -14.97 2.22 21.49
N ASN A 130 -15.27 2.05 22.78
CA ASN A 130 -14.47 1.32 23.76
C ASN A 130 -14.80 -0.17 23.55
N LEU A 131 -14.05 -0.85 22.68
CA LEU A 131 -14.41 -2.20 22.20
C LEU A 131 -14.14 -3.33 23.22
N GLY A 132 -13.76 -2.99 24.45
CA GLY A 132 -13.35 -3.96 25.47
C GLY A 132 -12.01 -4.61 25.13
N GLU A 133 -11.34 -5.17 26.13
CA GLU A 133 -9.95 -5.69 26.00
C GLU A 133 -9.81 -6.90 25.05
N ASN A 134 -10.92 -7.49 24.59
CA ASN A 134 -10.94 -8.74 23.81
C ASN A 134 -11.37 -8.59 22.34
N PHE A 135 -11.69 -7.39 21.87
CA PHE A 135 -12.15 -7.21 20.49
C PHE A 135 -11.00 -6.73 19.59
N VAL A 136 -10.38 -7.68 18.89
CA VAL A 136 -9.38 -7.38 17.85
C VAL A 136 -10.14 -7.20 16.53
N ILE A 137 -10.21 -5.96 16.03
CA ILE A 137 -10.73 -5.73 14.68
C ILE A 137 -9.66 -6.11 13.68
N ASP A 138 -9.97 -7.09 12.84
CA ASP A 138 -9.13 -7.47 11.72
C ASP A 138 -9.36 -6.49 10.55
N ARG A 139 -8.54 -5.43 10.49
CA ARG A 139 -8.70 -4.30 9.55
C ARG A 139 -7.69 -4.34 8.40
N TRP A 140 -7.45 -5.51 7.80
CA TRP A 140 -6.39 -5.62 6.79
C TRP A 140 -6.73 -4.87 5.50
N GLY A 141 -5.81 -4.01 5.05
CA GLY A 141 -5.89 -3.53 3.68
C GLY A 141 -5.57 -4.65 2.69
N SER A 142 -6.33 -4.72 1.61
CA SER A 142 -6.22 -5.73 0.57
C SER A 142 -6.04 -5.09 -0.82
N SER A 143 -6.08 -5.91 -1.87
CA SER A 143 -6.10 -5.42 -3.26
C SER A 143 -7.31 -4.53 -3.55
N LEU A 144 -8.44 -4.70 -2.85
CA LEU A 144 -9.60 -3.81 -2.94
C LEU A 144 -9.25 -2.39 -2.47
N GLU A 145 -8.71 -2.26 -1.26
CA GLU A 145 -8.33 -0.97 -0.70
C GLU A 145 -7.21 -0.33 -1.51
N VAL A 146 -6.22 -1.11 -1.99
CA VAL A 146 -5.20 -0.63 -2.94
C VAL A 146 -5.85 0.01 -4.18
N PHE A 147 -6.85 -0.64 -4.78
CA PHE A 147 -7.57 -0.10 -5.93
C PHE A 147 -8.35 1.18 -5.58
N ILE A 148 -9.08 1.19 -4.46
CA ILE A 148 -9.88 2.34 -4.04
C ILE A 148 -9.00 3.56 -3.80
N VAL A 149 -7.88 3.38 -3.08
CA VAL A 149 -6.92 4.46 -2.85
C VAL A 149 -6.46 5.03 -4.18
N SER A 150 -6.09 4.18 -5.13
CA SER A 150 -5.69 4.60 -6.48
C SER A 150 -6.77 5.43 -7.20
N GLU A 151 -8.06 5.10 -7.04
CA GLU A 151 -9.16 5.87 -7.63
C GLU A 151 -9.39 7.22 -6.92
N ILE A 152 -9.29 7.26 -5.59
CA ILE A 152 -9.45 8.48 -4.80
C ILE A 152 -8.34 9.49 -5.14
N ILE A 153 -7.08 9.05 -5.08
CA ILE A 153 -5.91 9.94 -5.25
C ILE A 153 -5.49 10.11 -6.70
N LYS A 154 -6.11 9.34 -7.61
CA LYS A 154 -5.84 9.35 -9.05
C LYS A 154 -4.37 9.11 -9.37
N CYS A 155 -3.73 8.17 -8.67
CA CYS A 155 -2.34 7.79 -8.90
C CYS A 155 -2.23 6.27 -9.14
N PRO A 156 -1.21 5.81 -9.89
CA PRO A 156 -0.93 4.39 -9.99
C PRO A 156 -0.33 3.86 -8.69
N ILE A 157 -0.73 2.65 -8.29
CA ILE A 157 -0.15 1.96 -7.13
C ILE A 157 0.39 0.60 -7.60
N ILE A 158 1.64 0.34 -7.26
CA ILE A 158 2.34 -0.89 -7.61
C ILE A 158 2.74 -1.59 -6.32
N VAL A 159 2.20 -2.79 -6.13
CA VAL A 159 2.55 -3.68 -5.03
C VAL A 159 3.53 -4.73 -5.56
N PHE A 160 4.62 -4.93 -4.83
CA PHE A 160 5.64 -5.93 -5.14
C PHE A 160 5.68 -7.03 -4.09
N ASN A 161 5.99 -8.24 -4.54
CA ASN A 161 6.44 -9.32 -3.67
C ASN A 161 7.97 -9.42 -3.72
N THR A 162 8.59 -9.83 -2.62
CA THR A 162 10.04 -10.04 -2.54
C THR A 162 10.42 -11.45 -2.96
N GLN A 163 11.36 -11.57 -3.90
CA GLN A 163 11.78 -12.85 -4.44
C GLN A 163 13.30 -12.91 -4.60
N THR A 164 13.85 -14.12 -4.51
CA THR A 164 15.27 -14.41 -4.78
C THR A 164 15.38 -15.66 -5.64
N TRP A 165 16.29 -15.66 -6.61
CA TRP A 165 16.67 -16.89 -7.32
C TRP A 165 17.66 -17.70 -6.47
N SER A 166 17.24 -18.89 -6.04
CA SER A 166 18.12 -19.81 -5.32
C SER A 166 18.95 -20.62 -6.30
N LYS A 167 20.25 -20.34 -6.38
CA LYS A 167 21.20 -21.14 -7.17
C LYS A 167 21.29 -22.59 -6.69
N ARG A 168 21.16 -22.82 -5.38
CA ARG A 168 21.18 -24.15 -4.76
C ARG A 168 19.99 -25.01 -5.23
N TYR A 169 18.78 -24.44 -5.17
CA TYR A 169 17.55 -25.18 -5.47
C TYR A 169 17.05 -25.00 -6.91
N LYS A 170 17.73 -24.15 -7.70
CA LYS A 170 17.34 -23.78 -9.08
C LYS A 170 15.88 -23.34 -9.19
N LYS A 171 15.38 -22.60 -8.19
CA LYS A 171 14.00 -22.10 -8.13
C LYS A 171 13.92 -20.71 -7.50
N ILE A 172 12.80 -20.03 -7.74
CA ILE A 172 12.46 -18.78 -7.06
C ILE A 172 11.99 -19.13 -5.64
N ILE A 173 12.47 -18.37 -4.65
CA ILE A 173 12.05 -18.44 -3.25
C ILE A 173 11.68 -17.04 -2.74
N ASN A 174 10.99 -16.98 -1.61
CA ASN A 174 10.67 -15.70 -0.97
C ASN A 174 11.95 -14.98 -0.54
N GLY A 175 12.06 -13.71 -0.91
CA GLY A 175 13.15 -12.84 -0.52
C GLY A 175 12.93 -12.26 0.88
N LYS A 176 13.97 -12.24 1.72
CA LYS A 176 13.87 -11.74 3.09
C LYS A 176 14.28 -10.26 3.19
N ILE A 177 13.57 -9.52 4.04
CA ILE A 177 13.93 -8.15 4.44
C ILE A 177 14.01 -8.13 5.97
N ILE A 178 15.14 -7.69 6.50
CA ILE A 178 15.42 -7.62 7.93
C ILE A 178 15.81 -6.18 8.25
N LYS A 179 15.11 -5.54 9.20
CA LYS A 179 15.37 -4.15 9.63
C LYS A 179 15.52 -3.20 8.45
N ASN A 180 14.49 -3.12 7.59
CA ASN A 180 14.46 -2.27 6.38
C ASN A 180 15.52 -2.60 5.31
N LYS A 181 16.29 -3.69 5.46
CA LYS A 181 17.34 -4.06 4.51
C LYS A 181 17.03 -5.39 3.82
N PRO A 182 17.00 -5.43 2.49
CA PRO A 182 16.86 -6.69 1.76
C PRO A 182 18.11 -7.54 1.92
N GLU A 183 17.95 -8.87 2.01
CA GLU A 183 19.07 -9.80 1.89
C GLU A 183 19.68 -9.76 0.47
N LYS A 184 20.87 -10.37 0.33
CA LYS A 184 21.60 -10.38 -0.94
C LYS A 184 20.75 -10.98 -2.07
N ASN A 185 20.75 -10.31 -3.22
CA ASN A 185 20.03 -10.69 -4.44
C ASN A 185 18.50 -10.72 -4.35
N VAL A 186 17.90 -10.16 -3.29
CA VAL A 186 16.44 -9.97 -3.23
C VAL A 186 16.03 -8.95 -4.29
N ARG A 187 15.01 -9.30 -5.06
CA ARG A 187 14.41 -8.49 -6.13
C ARG A 187 12.90 -8.37 -5.91
N LEU A 188 12.32 -7.36 -6.55
CA LEU A 188 10.91 -7.01 -6.44
C LEU A 188 10.15 -7.51 -7.67
N LYS A 189 9.14 -8.34 -7.47
CA LYS A 189 8.23 -8.84 -8.52
C LYS A 189 6.90 -8.11 -8.42
N PRO A 190 6.43 -7.38 -9.44
CA PRO A 190 5.10 -6.79 -9.40
C PRO A 190 4.04 -7.88 -9.19
N SER A 191 3.19 -7.71 -8.18
CA SER A 191 2.09 -8.63 -7.85
C SER A 191 0.74 -8.00 -8.13
N VAL A 192 0.57 -6.72 -7.81
CA VAL A 192 -0.66 -5.95 -8.11
C VAL A 192 -0.27 -4.60 -8.72
N VAL A 193 -0.95 -4.22 -9.81
CA VAL A 193 -0.81 -2.90 -10.44
C VAL A 193 -2.19 -2.34 -10.71
N VAL A 194 -2.56 -1.30 -9.96
CA VAL A 194 -3.84 -0.59 -10.11
C VAL A 194 -3.61 0.85 -10.61
N GLY A 195 -4.66 1.48 -11.12
CA GLY A 195 -4.57 2.87 -11.57
C GLY A 195 -3.71 3.09 -12.80
N LYS A 196 -3.57 2.09 -13.69
CA LYS A 196 -2.73 2.20 -14.90
C LYS A 196 -3.05 3.43 -15.75
N LYS A 197 -4.32 3.88 -15.77
CA LYS A 197 -4.79 5.11 -16.44
C LYS A 197 -4.18 6.43 -15.90
N TYR A 198 -3.52 6.37 -14.74
CA TYR A 198 -2.84 7.49 -14.07
C TYR A 198 -1.33 7.48 -14.23
N ILE A 199 -0.76 6.43 -14.86
CA ILE A 199 0.66 6.37 -15.22
C ILE A 199 1.00 7.58 -16.10
N GLY A 200 2.13 8.23 -15.77
CA GLY A 200 2.60 9.45 -16.46
C GLY A 200 1.83 10.72 -16.10
N LYS A 201 0.72 10.62 -15.35
CA LYS A 201 -0.07 11.78 -14.89
C LYS A 201 0.23 12.17 -13.44
N ARG A 202 0.49 11.18 -12.59
CA ARG A 202 0.81 11.37 -11.17
C ARG A 202 1.96 10.44 -10.77
N LEU A 203 2.69 10.82 -9.72
CA LEU A 203 3.74 9.99 -9.13
C LEU A 203 3.14 8.67 -8.62
N PRO A 204 3.74 7.51 -8.91
CA PRO A 204 3.24 6.25 -8.38
C PRO A 204 3.53 6.07 -6.89
N ILE A 205 2.69 5.28 -6.23
CA ILE A 205 2.97 4.68 -4.92
C ILE A 205 3.55 3.29 -5.15
N TYR A 206 4.63 2.99 -4.42
CA TYR A 206 5.25 1.67 -4.43
C TYR A 206 5.15 1.05 -3.03
N LEU A 207 4.68 -0.19 -2.97
CA LEU A 207 4.55 -0.97 -1.74
C LEU A 207 5.21 -2.33 -1.89
N ILE A 208 5.66 -2.90 -0.78
CA ILE A 208 5.88 -4.35 -0.68
C ILE A 208 4.68 -4.95 0.01
N TRP A 209 4.21 -6.08 -0.49
CA TRP A 209 3.43 -7.04 0.28
C TRP A 209 4.27 -8.30 0.50
N ARG A 210 4.31 -8.79 1.73
CA ARG A 210 4.98 -10.04 2.09
C ARG A 210 4.16 -10.80 3.11
N GLU A 211 4.34 -12.11 3.13
CA GLU A 211 3.93 -12.91 4.27
C GLU A 211 4.93 -12.69 5.43
N TYR A 212 4.41 -12.40 6.61
CA TYR A 212 5.14 -12.15 7.84
C TYR A 212 4.42 -12.86 8.99
N HIS A 213 5.07 -13.87 9.57
CA HIS A 213 4.50 -14.73 10.64
C HIS A 213 3.12 -15.33 10.29
N GLY A 214 2.93 -15.75 9.03
CA GLY A 214 1.68 -16.34 8.55
C GLY A 214 0.61 -15.32 8.15
N ASN A 215 0.87 -14.02 8.32
CA ASN A 215 -0.06 -12.94 8.00
C ASN A 215 0.48 -12.03 6.88
N GLY A 216 -0.39 -11.30 6.19
CA GLY A 216 0.02 -10.32 5.19
C GLY A 216 0.59 -9.06 5.85
N HIS A 217 1.68 -8.52 5.33
CA HIS A 217 2.30 -7.29 5.83
C HIS A 217 2.74 -6.37 4.69
N TYR A 218 2.32 -5.11 4.77
CA TYR A 218 2.73 -4.07 3.84
C TYR A 218 3.93 -3.29 4.35
N MET A 219 4.82 -2.90 3.43
CA MET A 219 5.92 -1.98 3.69
C MET A 219 5.94 -0.87 2.64
N THR A 220 6.49 0.27 2.97
CA THR A 220 6.62 1.42 2.05
C THR A 220 7.89 1.30 1.23
N LEU A 221 7.84 1.63 -0.06
CA LEU A 221 9.00 1.72 -0.96
C LEU A 221 9.17 3.13 -1.51
N TYR A 222 10.16 3.87 -1.02
CA TYR A 222 10.47 5.17 -1.59
C TYR A 222 11.44 5.04 -2.76
N PRO A 223 11.13 5.60 -3.94
CA PRO A 223 12.05 5.59 -5.06
C PRO A 223 13.27 6.46 -4.71
N LYS A 224 14.49 5.95 -4.92
CA LYS A 224 15.70 6.78 -4.82
C LYS A 224 15.81 7.79 -5.97
N ASN A 225 15.26 7.42 -7.13
CA ASN A 225 15.16 8.26 -8.32
C ASN A 225 13.86 7.92 -9.08
N ASN A 226 13.11 8.93 -9.51
CA ASN A 226 11.78 8.75 -10.12
C ASN A 226 11.84 8.34 -11.61
N THR A 227 12.93 8.69 -12.30
CA THR A 227 13.03 8.49 -13.76
C THR A 227 13.27 7.02 -14.13
N ASP A 228 13.78 6.20 -13.21
CA ASP A 228 14.30 4.87 -13.50
C ASP A 228 13.28 3.73 -13.31
N ILE A 229 12.13 4.00 -12.70
CA ILE A 229 11.28 2.92 -12.14
C ILE A 229 10.08 2.60 -13.03
N LEU A 230 9.43 3.60 -13.63
CA LEU A 230 8.26 3.35 -14.48
C LEU A 230 8.64 2.63 -15.79
N SER A 231 9.82 2.93 -16.35
CA SER A 231 10.38 2.24 -17.53
C SER A 231 10.76 0.78 -17.26
N ALA A 232 10.89 0.38 -15.99
CA ALA A 232 11.21 -0.99 -15.60
C ALA A 232 9.96 -1.85 -15.30
N ILE A 233 8.78 -1.24 -15.19
CA ILE A 233 7.52 -1.89 -14.81
C ILE A 233 6.56 -2.07 -16.02
N ILE A 234 6.62 -1.14 -16.98
CA ILE A 234 5.78 -1.07 -18.18
C ILE A 234 6.60 -1.51 -19.38
#